data_AF-A0A4Q5TPB4-F1
#
_entry.id   AF-A0A4Q5TPB4-F1
#
_cell.length_a   1.000
_cell.length_b   1.000
_cell.length_c   1.000
_cell.angle_alpha   90.00
_cell.angle_beta   90.00
_cell.angle_gamma   90.00
#
_symmetry.space_group_name_H-M   'P 1'
#
loop_
_entity.id
_entity.type
_entity.pdbx_description
1 polymer ?
#
loop_
_entity_poly.entity_id
_entity_poly.type
_entity_poly.pdbx_seq_one_letter_code
_entity_poly.pdbx_strand_id
1 'polypeptide(L)'
;FALANTALYIAPGWMEGLGTDIGLGIITGLVVGKPVGILLFTGIAVALGVCTLPAGLTWKHIAGTGLLAGIGFTMSIFVTLLAFTDASQINIAKISIITASVIAASTGLLVLALILKKKSVEAQTPTV
;
A
#
# COMPACT_ATOMS: atom_id res chain seq x y z
N PHE A 1 -10.30 11.86 12.59
CA PHE A 1 -10.89 10.70 11.88
C PHE A 1 -10.39 9.37 12.41
N ALA A 2 -9.08 9.07 12.30
CA ALA A 2 -8.50 7.79 12.75
C ALA A 2 -8.91 7.44 14.19
N LEU A 3 -8.60 8.30 15.18
CA LEU A 3 -8.92 8.07 16.60
C LEU A 3 -10.38 7.65 16.87
N ALA A 4 -11.35 8.22 16.14
CA ALA A 4 -12.76 7.93 16.33
C ALA A 4 -13.25 6.68 15.57
N ASN A 5 -12.58 6.29 14.48
CA ASN A 5 -13.06 5.25 13.56
C ASN A 5 -12.22 3.98 13.58
N THR A 6 -11.01 4.02 14.14
CA THR A 6 -10.09 2.89 14.25
C THR A 6 -10.25 2.12 15.54
N ALA A 7 -11.36 2.32 16.28
CA ALA A 7 -11.73 1.40 17.34
C ALA A 7 -11.90 -0.01 16.72
N LEU A 8 -10.95 -0.90 17.03
CA LEU A 8 -10.92 -2.28 16.57
C LEU A 8 -11.40 -3.16 17.71
N TYR A 9 -12.48 -3.89 17.49
CA TYR A 9 -12.89 -4.94 18.41
C TYR A 9 -12.25 -6.26 17.96
N ILE A 10 -11.18 -6.66 18.65
CA ILE A 10 -10.49 -7.93 18.35
C ILE A 10 -11.26 -9.06 19.05
N ALA A 11 -12.25 -9.60 18.35
CA ALA A 11 -13.05 -10.71 18.82
C ALA A 11 -12.27 -12.04 18.75
N PRO A 12 -12.60 -13.04 19.59
CA PRO A 12 -12.20 -14.43 19.35
C PRO A 12 -12.64 -14.84 17.93
N GLY A 13 -11.73 -15.40 17.13
CA GLY A 13 -12.00 -15.76 15.72
C GLY A 13 -11.70 -14.66 14.69
N TRP A 14 -11.07 -13.53 15.07
CA TRP A 14 -10.70 -12.48 14.10
C TRP A 14 -9.83 -12.97 12.93
N MET A 15 -9.01 -14.01 13.15
CA MET A 15 -8.20 -14.65 12.12
C MET A 15 -9.06 -15.37 11.07
N GLU A 16 -10.16 -15.99 11.47
CA GLU A 16 -11.12 -16.61 10.53
C GLU A 16 -11.78 -15.53 9.67
N GLY A 17 -12.06 -14.36 10.27
CA GLY A 17 -12.55 -13.17 9.57
C GLY A 17 -11.66 -12.72 8.42
N LEU A 18 -10.33 -12.82 8.56
CA LEU A 18 -9.39 -12.49 7.48
C LEU A 18 -9.48 -13.44 6.28
N GLY A 19 -9.87 -14.70 6.53
CA GLY A 19 -10.06 -15.72 5.49
C GLY A 19 -11.40 -15.64 4.77
N THR A 20 -12.31 -14.76 5.21
CA THR A 20 -13.58 -14.52 4.51
C THR A 20 -13.36 -13.77 3.20
N ASP A 21 -14.34 -13.83 2.29
CA ASP A 21 -14.29 -13.13 1.00
C ASP A 21 -14.07 -11.62 1.15
N ILE A 22 -14.66 -11.00 2.19
CA ILE A 22 -14.46 -9.58 2.51
C ILE A 22 -13.01 -9.32 2.90
N GLY A 23 -12.47 -10.14 3.80
CA GLY A 23 -11.09 -9.97 4.29
C GLY A 23 -10.07 -10.17 3.18
N LEU A 24 -10.18 -11.27 2.44
CA LEU A 24 -9.31 -11.58 1.31
C LEU A 24 -9.42 -10.55 0.20
N GLY A 25 -10.64 -10.10 -0.14
CA GLY A 25 -10.87 -9.08 -1.17
C GLY A 25 -10.22 -7.74 -0.81
N ILE A 26 -10.35 -7.30 0.45
CA ILE A 26 -9.72 -6.07 0.93
C ILE A 26 -8.19 -6.19 0.95
N ILE A 27 -7.66 -7.30 1.49
CA ILE A 27 -6.20 -7.50 1.59
C ILE A 27 -5.59 -7.55 0.18
N THR A 28 -6.14 -8.37 -0.71
CA THR A 28 -5.61 -8.50 -2.07
C THR A 28 -5.80 -7.21 -2.87
N GLY A 29 -6.94 -6.53 -2.73
CA GLY A 29 -7.20 -5.26 -3.39
C GLY A 29 -6.22 -4.16 -2.98
N LEU A 30 -5.85 -4.08 -1.69
CA LEU A 30 -4.90 -3.08 -1.21
C LEU A 30 -3.44 -3.47 -1.48
N VAL A 31 -3.06 -4.71 -1.19
CA VAL A 31 -1.66 -5.17 -1.28
C VAL A 31 -1.25 -5.46 -2.72
N VAL A 32 -2.16 -5.95 -3.56
CA VAL A 32 -1.85 -6.31 -4.97
C VAL A 32 -2.50 -5.33 -5.93
N GLY A 33 -3.78 -5.00 -5.71
CA GLY A 33 -4.53 -4.13 -6.63
C GLY A 33 -3.91 -2.74 -6.78
N LYS A 34 -3.51 -2.09 -5.69
CA LYS A 34 -2.90 -0.74 -5.76
C LYS A 34 -1.54 -0.72 -6.46
N PRO A 35 -0.57 -1.60 -6.12
CA PRO A 35 0.71 -1.61 -6.84
C PRO A 35 0.56 -1.96 -8.32
N VAL A 36 -0.26 -2.98 -8.65
CA VAL A 36 -0.51 -3.38 -10.03
C VAL A 36 -1.17 -2.25 -10.81
N GLY A 37 -2.18 -1.60 -10.24
CA GLY A 37 -2.83 -0.44 -10.85
C GLY A 37 -1.85 0.69 -11.13
N ILE A 38 -1.04 1.08 -10.14
CA ILE A 38 -0.06 2.17 -10.30
C ILE A 38 0.97 1.83 -11.38
N LEU A 39 1.52 0.62 -11.37
CA LEU A 39 2.49 0.19 -12.37
C LEU A 39 1.89 0.15 -13.78
N LEU A 40 0.68 -0.37 -13.92
CA LEU A 40 -0.01 -0.47 -15.20
C LEU A 40 -0.34 0.92 -15.77
N PHE A 41 -0.98 1.78 -14.98
CA PHE A 41 -1.34 3.13 -15.45
C PHE A 41 -0.12 4.01 -15.71
N THR A 42 0.92 3.91 -14.87
CA THR A 42 2.19 4.62 -15.12
C THR A 42 2.87 4.08 -16.37
N GLY A 43 2.87 2.75 -16.57
CA GLY A 43 3.41 2.10 -17.76
C GLY A 43 2.73 2.55 -19.04
N ILE A 44 1.40 2.59 -19.04
CA ILE A 44 0.60 3.07 -20.18
C ILE A 44 0.88 4.55 -20.45
N ALA A 45 0.89 5.40 -19.42
CA ALA A 45 1.13 6.83 -19.59
C ALA A 45 2.51 7.13 -20.17
N VAL A 46 3.53 6.38 -19.75
CA VAL A 46 4.89 6.48 -20.31
C VAL A 46 4.94 5.94 -21.75
N ALA A 47 4.29 4.80 -22.02
CA ALA A 47 4.26 4.20 -23.36
C ALA A 47 3.55 5.09 -24.40
N LEU A 48 2.52 5.82 -23.98
CA LEU A 48 1.80 6.78 -24.82
C LEU A 48 2.51 8.15 -24.93
N GLY A 49 3.62 8.36 -24.22
CA GLY A 49 4.34 9.63 -24.22
C GLY A 49 3.63 10.77 -23.48
N VAL A 50 2.62 10.47 -22.66
CA VAL A 50 1.90 11.46 -21.84
C VAL A 50 2.79 11.98 -20.71
N CYS A 51 3.69 11.14 -20.20
CA CYS A 51 4.68 11.51 -19.19
C CYS A 51 6.01 10.79 -19.40
N THR A 52 7.08 11.34 -18.82
CA THR A 52 8.42 10.75 -18.85
C THR A 52 8.93 10.55 -17.43
N LEU A 53 9.69 9.48 -17.21
CA LEU A 53 10.28 9.21 -15.90
C LEU A 53 11.40 10.22 -15.59
N PRO A 54 11.38 10.94 -14.46
CA PRO A 54 12.41 11.93 -14.13
C PRO A 54 13.80 11.32 -13.98
N ALA A 55 14.85 12.11 -14.22
CA ALA A 55 16.23 11.69 -14.06
C ALA A 55 16.50 11.17 -12.63
N GLY A 56 16.96 9.93 -12.51
CA GLY A 56 17.25 9.27 -11.24
C GLY A 56 16.13 8.39 -10.68
N LEU A 57 14.91 8.46 -11.23
CA LEU A 57 13.84 7.52 -10.91
C LEU A 57 13.95 6.29 -11.83
N THR A 58 13.74 5.11 -11.27
CA THR A 58 13.71 3.85 -12.02
C THR A 58 12.39 3.14 -11.79
N TRP A 59 12.03 2.20 -12.66
CA TRP A 59 10.83 1.37 -12.50
C TRP A 59 10.76 0.67 -11.13
N LYS A 60 11.90 0.39 -10.50
CA LYS A 60 11.95 -0.17 -9.14
C LYS A 60 11.45 0.81 -8.09
N HIS A 61 11.72 2.11 -8.26
CA HIS A 61 11.18 3.15 -7.38
C HIS A 61 9.65 3.26 -7.53
N ILE A 62 9.13 3.16 -8.75
CA ILE A 62 7.69 3.14 -9.00
C ILE A 62 7.04 1.91 -8.35
N ALA A 63 7.66 0.73 -8.48
CA ALA A 63 7.16 -0.48 -7.84
C ALA A 63 7.17 -0.37 -6.31
N GLY A 64 8.27 0.12 -5.71
CA GLY A 64 8.38 0.32 -4.26
C GLY A 64 7.38 1.36 -3.71
N THR A 65 7.21 2.48 -4.41
CA THR A 65 6.20 3.49 -4.05
C THR A 65 4.77 3.00 -4.30
N GLY A 66 4.55 2.18 -5.32
CA GLY A 66 3.29 1.49 -5.57
C GLY A 66 2.88 0.56 -4.42
N LEU A 67 3.84 -0.20 -3.86
CA LEU A 67 3.64 -1.01 -2.64
C LEU A 67 3.25 -0.13 -1.44
N LEU A 68 3.93 0.99 -1.22
CA LEU A 68 3.57 1.94 -0.16
C LEU A 68 2.19 2.58 -0.36
N ALA A 69 1.77 2.79 -1.61
CA ALA A 69 0.43 3.27 -1.90
C ALA A 69 -0.67 2.28 -1.46
N GLY A 70 -0.31 1.00 -1.25
CA GLY A 70 -1.13 -0.03 -0.63
C GLY A 70 -1.66 0.31 0.78
N ILE A 71 -1.08 1.32 1.45
CA ILE A 71 -1.49 1.78 2.78
C ILE A 71 -2.84 2.51 2.68
N GLY A 72 -3.92 1.75 2.85
CA GLY A 72 -5.30 2.25 2.75
C GLY A 72 -5.85 2.89 4.02
N PHE A 73 -5.31 2.54 5.20
CA PHE A 73 -5.73 2.93 6.55
C PHE A 73 -6.99 3.81 6.63
N THR A 74 -6.85 5.15 6.71
CA THR A 74 -7.98 6.06 6.95
C THR A 74 -8.97 6.12 5.79
N MET A 75 -8.52 6.23 4.55
CA MET A 75 -9.41 6.34 3.39
C MET A 75 -10.15 5.03 3.11
N SER A 76 -9.49 3.89 3.29
CA SER A 76 -10.14 2.59 3.17
C SER A 76 -11.15 2.35 4.29
N ILE A 77 -10.84 2.73 5.54
CA ILE A 77 -11.80 2.62 6.65
C ILE A 77 -13.02 3.52 6.38
N PHE A 78 -12.81 4.72 5.85
CA PHE A 78 -13.90 5.60 5.46
C PHE A 78 -14.80 4.95 4.40
N VAL A 79 -14.21 4.38 3.33
CA VAL A 79 -14.96 3.67 2.29
C VAL A 79 -15.71 2.47 2.87
N THR A 80 -15.11 1.70 3.78
CA THR A 80 -15.79 0.59 4.47
C THR A 80 -17.03 1.04 5.22
N LEU A 81 -16.97 2.17 5.93
CA LEU A 81 -18.12 2.71 6.67
C LEU A 81 -19.26 3.20 5.75
N LEU A 82 -18.96 3.49 4.49
CA LEU A 82 -19.96 3.82 3.47
C LEU A 82 -20.46 2.58 2.73
N ALA A 83 -19.61 1.55 2.59
CA ALA A 83 -19.89 0.36 1.79
C ALA A 83 -20.71 -0.70 2.55
N PHE A 84 -20.56 -0.78 3.88
CA PHE A 84 -21.20 -1.81 4.70
C PHE A 84 -22.06 -1.19 5.79
N THR A 85 -23.20 -1.82 6.08
CA THR A 85 -24.10 -1.43 7.17
C THR A 85 -24.01 -2.38 8.37
N ASP A 86 -23.58 -3.62 8.15
CA ASP A 86 -23.45 -4.62 9.20
C ASP A 86 -22.18 -4.41 10.03
N ALA A 87 -22.34 -4.38 11.36
CA ALA A 87 -21.25 -4.08 12.28
C ALA A 87 -20.16 -5.18 12.28
N SER A 88 -20.52 -6.44 12.05
CA SER A 88 -19.56 -7.55 11.99
C SER A 88 -18.67 -7.43 10.74
N GLN A 89 -19.29 -7.18 9.59
CA GLN A 89 -18.57 -6.95 8.33
C GLN A 89 -17.64 -5.73 8.39
N ILE A 90 -18.12 -4.63 8.97
CA ILE A 90 -17.29 -3.42 9.19
C ILE A 90 -16.07 -3.75 10.05
N ASN A 91 -16.24 -4.54 11.12
CA ASN A 91 -15.13 -4.90 11.99
C ASN A 91 -14.10 -5.79 11.28
N ILE A 92 -14.55 -6.81 10.54
CA ILE A 92 -13.68 -7.67 9.71
C ILE A 92 -12.91 -6.82 8.69
N ALA A 93 -13.61 -5.90 8.01
CA ALA A 93 -13.01 -5.00 7.03
C ALA A 93 -11.96 -4.08 7.65
N LYS A 94 -12.24 -3.47 8.82
CA LYS A 94 -11.25 -2.65 9.54
C LYS A 94 -9.99 -3.43 9.89
N ILE A 95 -10.13 -4.64 10.44
CA ILE A 95 -8.99 -5.50 10.78
C ILE A 95 -8.19 -5.82 9.50
N SER A 96 -8.88 -6.21 8.42
CA SER A 96 -8.27 -6.53 7.13
C SER A 96 -7.50 -5.35 6.52
N ILE A 97 -8.03 -4.13 6.60
CA ILE A 97 -7.36 -2.90 6.13
C ILE A 97 -6.08 -2.64 6.93
N ILE A 98 -6.10 -2.85 8.24
CA ILE A 98 -4.93 -2.65 9.10
C ILE A 98 -3.86 -3.68 8.77
N THR A 99 -4.25 -4.95 8.68
CA THR A 99 -3.35 -6.03 8.28
C THR A 99 -2.73 -5.76 6.91
N ALA A 100 -3.54 -5.38 5.91
CA ALA A 100 -3.05 -5.00 4.59
C ALA A 100 -2.10 -3.80 4.63
N SER A 101 -2.42 -2.77 5.43
CA SER A 101 -1.60 -1.57 5.57
C SER A 101 -0.25 -1.87 6.19
N VAL A 102 -0.19 -2.77 7.18
CA VAL A 102 1.08 -3.24 7.77
C VAL A 102 1.89 -4.01 6.73
N ILE A 103 1.27 -4.94 6.00
CA ILE A 103 1.96 -5.71 4.95
C ILE A 103 2.52 -4.76 3.87
N ALA A 104 1.72 -3.82 3.38
CA ALA A 104 2.10 -2.83 2.39
C ALA A 104 3.23 -1.92 2.88
N ALA A 105 3.15 -1.42 4.12
CA ALA A 105 4.19 -0.60 4.73
C ALA A 105 5.50 -1.39 4.89
N SER A 106 5.46 -2.60 5.45
CA SER A 106 6.64 -3.44 5.64
C SER A 106 7.30 -3.78 4.30
N THR A 107 6.54 -4.29 3.33
CA THR A 107 7.09 -4.68 2.02
C THR A 107 7.57 -3.48 1.22
N GLY A 108 6.80 -2.39 1.17
CA GLY A 108 7.16 -1.17 0.46
C GLY A 108 8.40 -0.49 1.04
N LEU A 109 8.50 -0.39 2.38
CA LEU A 109 9.68 0.16 3.05
C LEU A 109 10.91 -0.73 2.83
N LEU A 110 10.77 -2.06 2.92
CA LEU A 110 11.89 -2.97 2.66
C LEU A 110 12.41 -2.83 1.22
N VAL A 111 11.51 -2.84 0.23
CA VAL A 111 11.89 -2.67 -1.17
C VAL A 111 12.57 -1.33 -1.40
N LEU A 112 12.00 -0.24 -0.87
CA LEU A 112 12.55 1.09 -1.05
C LEU A 112 13.90 1.27 -0.32
N ALA A 113 14.04 0.74 0.89
CA ALA A 113 15.29 0.77 1.64
C ALA A 113 16.42 0.05 0.87
N LEU A 114 16.13 -1.10 0.27
CA LEU A 114 17.12 -1.84 -0.55
C LEU A 114 17.51 -1.07 -1.82
N ILE A 115 16.58 -0.33 -2.43
CA ILE A 115 16.85 0.46 -3.64
C ILE A 115 17.68 1.71 -3.30
N LEU A 116 17.32 2.43 -2.23
CA LEU A 116 17.94 3.71 -1.87
C LEU A 116 19.32 3.55 -1.22
N LYS A 117 19.62 2.42 -0.58
CA LYS A 117 20.92 2.16 0.08
C LYS A 117 22.13 2.20 -0.88
N LYS A 118 21.92 2.22 -2.20
CA LYS A 118 23.00 2.18 -3.21
C LYS A 118 23.71 3.53 -3.49
N LYS A 119 23.33 4.64 -2.85
CA LYS A 119 23.93 5.97 -3.17
C LYS A 119 24.61 6.65 -1.98
N SER A 120 25.63 6.02 -1.40
CA SER A 120 26.46 6.66 -0.38
C SER A 120 27.92 6.18 -0.34
N VAL A 121 28.61 6.04 -1.49
CA VAL A 121 30.09 6.07 -1.54
C VAL A 121 30.55 6.57 -2.92
N GLU A 122 30.42 7.87 -3.18
CA GLU A 122 31.26 8.57 -4.18
C GLU A 122 31.17 10.07 -3.90
N ALA A 123 31.61 10.45 -2.69
CA ALA A 123 31.96 11.84 -2.40
C ALA A 123 33.30 12.12 -3.09
N GLN A 124 33.19 12.64 -4.31
CA GLN A 124 34.08 13.61 -4.94
C GLN A 124 35.41 13.84 -4.22
N THR A 125 36.49 13.27 -4.74
CA THR A 125 37.84 13.80 -4.51
C THR A 125 37.92 15.14 -5.24
N PRO A 126 38.14 16.28 -4.56
CA PRO A 126 38.43 17.52 -5.26
C PRO A 126 39.83 17.38 -5.87
N THR A 127 39.91 17.15 -7.18
CA THR A 127 41.07 17.53 -7.99
C THR A 127 40.97 19.03 -8.21
N VAL A 128 41.73 19.83 -7.44
CA VAL A 128 42.76 20.78 -7.89
C VAL A 128 43.61 21.14 -6.68
#